data_AF-A0A9W7AUX6-F1
#
_entry.id   AF-A0A9W7AUX6-F1
#
_cell.length_a   1.000
_cell.length_b   1.000
_cell.length_c   1.000
_cell.angle_alpha   90.00
_cell.angle_beta   90.00
_cell.angle_gamma   90.00
#
_symmetry.space_group_name_H-M   'P 1'
#
loop_
_entity.id
_entity.type
_entity.pdbx_description
1 polymer ?
#
loop_
_entity_poly.entity_id
_entity_poly.type
_entity_poly.pdbx_seq_one_letter_code
_entity_poly.pdbx_strand_id
1 'polypeptide(L)'
;MDNSPKPKRRRGRRDESTTTPPKSSSSPSSAPKENSPSAPKSGRKRDLPKKGDEGYLSPTQLRNRRKRKKQKRDKDDDAGAGGDGEGEKSEEVKVKKKKKKKPTKGPGNPDQKYIRQPLKCPIVLSAQSHFSSTTPPTPYPITLGPLTRWRNISKLPCRSINGSIKFGLFQPGTHSMNAKSSQSPAHHPKINEAILFMEKGCGECEVKAYEEKDGEGELKFVIFNIDRKEEKVR
;
A
#
# COMPACT_ATOMS: atom_id res chain seq x y z
N MET A 1 -4.12 -61.41 -1.35
CA MET A 1 -5.14 -61.10 -2.35
C MET A 1 -5.32 -59.60 -2.33
N ASP A 2 -4.88 -59.01 -3.43
CA ASP A 2 -4.65 -57.59 -3.69
C ASP A 2 -5.85 -57.06 -4.48
N ASN A 3 -6.30 -55.83 -4.21
CA ASN A 3 -6.93 -54.93 -5.18
C ASN A 3 -7.52 -53.68 -4.51
N SER A 4 -6.83 -52.55 -4.65
CA SER A 4 -7.50 -51.25 -4.77
C SER A 4 -6.70 -50.27 -5.63
N PRO A 5 -7.36 -49.42 -6.43
CA PRO A 5 -6.80 -48.92 -7.68
C PRO A 5 -6.04 -47.60 -7.51
N LYS A 6 -4.90 -47.48 -8.20
CA LYS A 6 -4.08 -46.26 -8.28
C LYS A 6 -4.71 -45.19 -9.21
N PRO A 7 -4.59 -43.89 -8.89
CA PRO A 7 -5.10 -42.82 -9.74
C PRO A 7 -4.22 -42.55 -10.98
N LYS A 8 -4.87 -42.43 -12.14
CA LYS A 8 -4.28 -42.14 -13.45
C LYS A 8 -3.83 -40.68 -13.56
N ARG A 9 -2.55 -40.46 -13.85
CA ARG A 9 -1.97 -39.16 -14.25
C ARG A 9 -2.35 -38.85 -15.69
N ARG A 10 -3.09 -37.77 -15.96
CA ARG A 10 -3.26 -37.22 -17.32
C ARG A 10 -2.17 -36.16 -17.57
N ARG A 11 -1.22 -36.50 -18.44
CA ARG A 11 -0.37 -35.53 -19.15
C ARG A 11 -1.14 -35.04 -20.37
N GLY A 12 -1.31 -33.73 -20.49
CA GLY A 12 -1.87 -33.08 -21.68
C GLY A 12 -0.93 -31.98 -22.13
N ARG A 13 -0.09 -32.33 -23.11
CA ARG A 13 0.80 -31.46 -23.88
C ARG A 13 -0.04 -30.77 -24.96
N ARG A 14 0.09 -29.46 -25.14
CA ARG A 14 -0.33 -28.77 -26.37
C ARG A 14 0.72 -27.75 -26.75
N ASP A 15 1.37 -28.05 -27.87
CA ASP A 15 2.28 -27.20 -28.59
C ASP A 15 1.49 -26.18 -29.46
N GLU A 16 2.08 -24.99 -29.55
CA GLU A 16 2.11 -24.00 -30.64
C GLU A 16 1.01 -23.95 -31.71
N SER A 17 0.46 -22.75 -31.94
CA SER A 17 0.49 -22.16 -33.30
C SER A 17 0.19 -20.66 -33.32
N THR A 18 0.92 -20.03 -34.21
CA THR A 18 1.15 -18.63 -34.55
C THR A 18 -0.02 -18.01 -35.30
N THR A 19 -0.38 -16.75 -35.05
CA THR A 19 -1.12 -15.93 -36.04
C THR A 19 -0.78 -14.45 -35.86
N THR A 20 0.13 -13.97 -36.71
CA THR A 20 0.35 -12.54 -37.00
C THR A 20 -0.71 -12.03 -37.98
N PRO A 21 -1.31 -10.84 -37.75
CA PRO A 21 -2.14 -10.18 -38.76
C PRO A 21 -1.29 -9.36 -39.75
N PRO A 22 -1.75 -9.22 -41.02
CA PRO A 22 -0.99 -8.58 -42.10
C PRO A 22 -1.07 -7.05 -42.10
N LYS A 23 -0.01 -6.44 -42.63
CA LYS A 23 0.10 -5.03 -43.02
C LYS A 23 -0.73 -4.75 -44.27
N SER A 24 -1.49 -3.66 -44.28
CA SER A 24 -2.05 -3.06 -45.48
C SER A 24 -1.43 -1.68 -45.74
N SER A 25 -0.86 -1.56 -46.92
CA SER A 25 -0.25 -0.39 -47.54
C SER A 25 -1.25 0.40 -48.39
N SER A 26 -1.20 1.74 -48.34
CA SER A 26 -1.55 2.61 -49.48
C SER A 26 -1.10 4.06 -49.23
N SER A 27 -0.17 4.53 -50.05
CA SER A 27 0.09 5.95 -50.40
C SER A 27 -0.48 6.18 -51.82
N PRO A 28 -0.33 7.34 -52.51
CA PRO A 28 -0.12 8.75 -52.13
C PRO A 28 -1.13 9.72 -52.85
N SER A 29 -1.15 11.01 -52.49
CA SER A 29 -1.57 12.09 -53.41
C SER A 29 -1.05 13.46 -52.95
N SER A 30 -0.49 14.20 -53.89
CA SER A 30 0.21 15.49 -53.83
C SER A 30 -0.68 16.62 -54.36
N ALA A 31 -0.81 17.78 -53.70
CA ALA A 31 -0.17 19.09 -53.99
C ALA A 31 -1.20 20.24 -53.69
N PRO A 32 -0.90 21.57 -53.75
CA PRO A 32 0.32 22.34 -53.54
C PRO A 32 0.18 23.44 -52.42
N LYS A 33 1.24 24.24 -52.27
CA LYS A 33 1.58 25.23 -51.23
C LYS A 33 0.72 26.50 -51.20
N GLU A 34 0.54 27.09 -50.01
CA GLU A 34 0.42 28.55 -49.81
C GLU A 34 0.94 29.00 -48.43
N ASN A 35 1.34 30.27 -48.37
CA ASN A 35 2.37 30.85 -47.50
C ASN A 35 2.02 31.01 -46.01
N SER A 36 3.07 30.94 -45.18
CA SER A 36 3.10 31.02 -43.73
C SER A 36 3.04 32.44 -43.14
N PRO A 37 2.64 32.56 -41.86
CA PRO A 37 3.32 33.43 -40.92
C PRO A 37 4.16 32.61 -39.92
N SER A 38 5.37 33.09 -39.67
CA SER A 38 6.46 32.44 -38.92
C SER A 38 6.10 32.12 -37.46
N ALA A 39 6.09 30.83 -37.14
CA ALA A 39 5.98 30.34 -35.77
C ALA A 39 7.29 30.61 -34.96
N PRO A 40 7.18 30.85 -33.64
CA PRO A 40 8.34 31.12 -32.80
C PRO A 40 9.28 29.90 -32.73
N LYS A 41 10.58 30.17 -32.90
CA LYS A 41 11.69 29.19 -32.89
C LYS A 41 11.52 28.18 -31.75
N SER A 42 11.21 26.95 -32.09
CA SER A 42 11.10 25.83 -31.15
C SER A 42 12.43 25.65 -30.41
N GLY A 43 12.40 25.79 -29.09
CA GLY A 43 13.57 25.56 -28.25
C GLY A 43 14.17 24.17 -28.51
N ARG A 44 15.51 24.11 -28.59
CA ARG A 44 16.27 22.87 -28.72
C ARG A 44 15.75 21.83 -27.72
N LYS A 45 15.20 20.73 -28.22
CA LYS A 45 14.88 19.55 -27.40
C LYS A 45 16.21 19.08 -26.81
N ARG A 46 16.40 19.25 -25.50
CA ARG A 46 17.55 18.69 -24.79
C ARG A 46 17.44 17.18 -24.88
N ASP A 47 18.49 16.53 -25.36
CA ASP A 47 18.58 15.07 -25.38
C ASP A 47 18.43 14.55 -23.94
N LEU A 48 17.32 13.87 -23.70
CA LEU A 48 17.09 13.22 -22.41
C LEU A 48 17.93 11.94 -22.37
N PRO A 49 18.63 11.65 -21.26
CA PRO A 49 19.37 10.40 -21.09
C PRO A 49 18.48 9.19 -21.41
N LYS A 50 19.01 8.21 -22.14
CA LYS A 50 18.32 6.95 -22.47
C LYS A 50 18.52 5.94 -21.34
N LYS A 51 17.67 4.92 -21.30
CA LYS A 51 17.73 3.86 -20.29
C LYS A 51 19.06 3.12 -20.40
N GLY A 52 19.95 3.33 -19.43
CA GLY A 52 21.31 2.78 -19.40
C GLY A 52 22.40 3.84 -19.30
N ASP A 53 22.09 5.09 -19.65
CA ASP A 53 23.06 6.19 -19.58
C ASP A 53 23.27 6.66 -18.13
N GLU A 54 24.48 7.15 -17.85
CA GLU A 54 24.83 7.77 -16.58
C GLU A 54 23.97 9.04 -16.38
N GLY A 55 23.03 8.99 -15.43
CA GLY A 55 22.04 10.06 -15.20
C GLY A 55 20.62 9.75 -15.68
N TYR A 56 20.36 8.55 -16.21
CA TYR A 56 18.98 8.10 -16.47
C TYR A 56 18.18 7.97 -15.17
N LEU A 57 17.11 8.75 -15.06
CA LEU A 57 16.12 8.60 -14.00
C LEU A 57 14.90 7.90 -14.57
N SER A 58 14.49 6.81 -13.93
CA SER A 58 13.24 6.13 -14.25
C SER A 58 12.04 7.07 -14.10
N PRO A 59 10.92 6.82 -14.80
CA PRO A 59 9.70 7.61 -14.67
C PRO A 59 9.24 7.78 -13.22
N THR A 60 9.39 6.73 -12.40
CA THR A 60 9.06 6.75 -10.96
C THR A 60 10.00 7.66 -10.17
N GLN A 61 11.31 7.62 -10.43
CA GLN A 61 12.29 8.51 -9.79
C GLN A 61 12.04 9.98 -10.16
N LEU A 62 11.70 10.27 -11.42
CA LEU A 62 11.31 11.61 -11.86
C LEU A 62 10.05 12.10 -11.13
N ARG A 63 9.03 11.24 -10.99
CA ARG A 63 7.79 11.56 -10.24
C ARG A 63 8.09 11.87 -8.77
N ASN A 64 8.92 11.05 -8.12
CA ASN A 64 9.30 11.25 -6.73
C ASN A 64 10.15 12.53 -6.55
N ARG A 65 11.08 12.81 -7.47
CA ARG A 65 11.88 14.03 -7.47
C ARG A 65 11.02 15.29 -7.61
N ARG A 66 10.02 15.27 -8.51
CA ARG A 66 9.05 16.37 -8.65
C ARG A 66 8.23 16.56 -7.38
N LYS A 67 7.76 15.47 -6.75
CA LYS A 67 7.02 15.52 -5.49
C LYS A 67 7.85 16.14 -4.36
N ARG A 68 9.11 15.73 -4.22
CA ARG A 68 10.06 16.31 -3.22
C ARG A 68 10.33 17.79 -3.48
N LYS A 69 10.52 18.20 -4.74
CA LYS A 69 10.74 19.61 -5.09
C LYS A 69 9.52 20.47 -4.77
N LYS A 70 8.31 19.97 -5.01
CA LYS A 70 7.07 20.67 -4.64
C LYS A 70 6.97 20.84 -3.11
N GLN A 71 7.16 19.75 -2.34
CA GLN A 71 7.15 19.81 -0.88
C GLN A 71 8.20 20.74 -0.29
N LYS A 72 9.37 20.87 -0.92
CA LYS A 72 10.39 21.81 -0.49
C LYS A 72 9.95 23.26 -0.72
N ARG A 73 9.37 23.58 -1.88
CA ARG A 73 8.82 24.92 -2.16
C ARG A 73 7.69 25.26 -1.18
N ASP A 74 6.75 24.35 -0.98
CA ASP A 74 5.64 24.54 -0.04
C ASP A 74 6.14 24.76 1.41
N LYS A 75 7.33 24.24 1.75
CA LYS A 75 7.97 24.44 3.06
C LYS A 75 8.74 25.77 3.15
N ASP A 76 9.40 26.17 2.07
CA ASP A 76 10.13 27.44 2.01
C ASP A 76 9.16 28.63 1.98
N ASP A 77 7.99 28.47 1.34
CA ASP A 77 6.90 29.47 1.32
C ASP A 77 6.23 29.65 2.70
N ASP A 78 6.23 28.61 3.57
CA ASP A 78 5.68 28.67 4.94
C ASP A 78 6.69 29.26 5.96
N ALA A 79 7.99 29.23 5.64
CA ALA A 79 9.06 29.77 6.49
C ALA A 79 9.42 31.24 6.18
N GLY A 80 8.87 31.83 5.11
CA GLY A 80 9.21 33.17 4.61
C GLY A 80 8.50 34.36 5.26
N ALA A 81 7.81 34.18 6.39
CA ALA A 81 7.16 35.26 7.14
C ALA A 81 7.76 35.39 8.55
N GLY A 82 8.99 35.87 8.65
CA GLY A 82 9.66 36.18 9.92
C GLY A 82 10.93 36.98 9.66
N GLY A 83 10.85 38.29 9.89
CA GLY A 83 11.79 39.30 9.43
C GLY A 83 13.16 39.35 10.11
N ASP A 84 14.01 40.15 9.48
CA ASP A 84 15.37 40.49 9.86
C ASP A 84 15.43 41.27 11.19
N GLY A 85 16.37 40.87 12.05
CA GLY A 85 16.71 41.54 13.29
C GLY A 85 18.00 40.98 13.86
N GLU A 86 19.11 41.64 13.55
CA GLU A 86 20.42 41.39 14.18
C GLU A 86 20.40 41.87 15.63
N GLY A 87 20.97 41.07 16.54
CA GLY A 87 21.15 41.43 17.95
C GLY A 87 21.78 40.30 18.76
N GLU A 88 23.07 40.45 19.07
CA GLU A 88 23.77 39.68 20.11
C GLU A 88 23.23 40.02 21.51
N LYS A 89 22.90 39.00 22.32
CA LYS A 89 23.45 38.75 23.68
C LYS A 89 22.63 37.74 24.51
N SER A 90 23.41 36.87 25.17
CA SER A 90 23.26 36.28 26.52
C SER A 90 22.10 35.34 26.91
N GLU A 91 22.52 34.36 27.71
CA GLU A 91 21.82 33.29 28.43
C GLU A 91 20.51 33.69 29.14
N GLU A 92 19.50 32.81 29.06
CA GLU A 92 18.78 32.28 30.24
C GLU A 92 17.86 31.12 29.81
N VAL A 93 18.12 29.91 30.31
CA VAL A 93 17.27 28.73 30.10
C VAL A 93 16.03 28.84 30.99
N LYS A 94 14.94 29.40 30.44
CA LYS A 94 13.59 29.31 31.03
C LYS A 94 12.77 28.24 30.31
N VAL A 95 12.72 27.05 30.90
CA VAL A 95 11.83 25.94 30.48
C VAL A 95 10.37 26.33 30.76
N LYS A 96 9.75 27.02 29.80
CA LYS A 96 8.30 27.23 29.78
C LYS A 96 7.62 25.90 29.46
N LYS A 97 6.99 25.27 30.45
CA LYS A 97 6.03 24.18 30.28
C LYS A 97 4.91 24.64 29.33
N LYS A 98 5.05 24.33 28.03
CA LYS A 98 3.96 24.45 27.06
C LYS A 98 2.84 23.52 27.52
N LYS A 99 1.76 24.10 28.04
CA LYS A 99 0.48 23.40 28.23
C LYS A 99 0.15 22.72 26.89
N LYS A 100 0.14 21.38 26.87
CA LYS A 100 -0.31 20.59 25.72
C LYS A 100 -1.71 21.07 25.36
N LYS A 101 -1.84 21.85 24.29
CA LYS A 101 -3.14 22.08 23.65
C LYS A 101 -3.68 20.69 23.30
N LYS A 102 -4.86 20.35 23.82
CA LYS A 102 -5.59 19.15 23.39
C LYS A 102 -5.65 19.22 21.85
N PRO A 103 -5.33 18.14 21.13
CA PRO A 103 -5.39 18.16 19.68
C PRO A 103 -6.81 18.56 19.29
N THR A 104 -6.95 19.71 18.64
CA THR A 104 -8.19 20.06 17.96
C THR A 104 -8.41 18.94 16.96
N LYS A 105 -9.55 18.26 17.09
CA LYS A 105 -9.98 17.24 16.11
C LYS A 105 -10.00 17.95 14.76
N GLY A 106 -8.96 17.76 13.96
CA GLY A 106 -9.05 18.02 12.52
C GLY A 106 -10.27 17.28 11.97
N PRO A 107 -10.78 17.66 10.80
CA PRO A 107 -11.90 16.96 10.19
C PRO A 107 -11.56 15.47 10.21
N GLY A 108 -12.30 14.71 11.04
CA GLY A 108 -12.03 13.29 11.26
C GLY A 108 -11.95 12.61 9.91
N ASN A 109 -11.08 11.61 9.79
CA ASN A 109 -10.89 10.89 8.54
C ASN A 109 -12.27 10.64 7.89
N PRO A 110 -12.54 11.17 6.68
CA PRO A 110 -13.87 11.17 6.08
C PRO A 110 -14.46 9.76 5.97
N ASP A 111 -13.62 8.73 5.94
CA ASP A 111 -14.01 7.33 5.90
C ASP A 111 -14.70 6.86 7.20
N GLN A 112 -14.41 7.50 8.34
CA GLN A 112 -15.02 7.17 9.62
C GLN A 112 -16.53 7.40 9.63
N LYS A 113 -17.05 8.29 8.77
CA LYS A 113 -18.49 8.55 8.68
C LYS A 113 -19.29 7.30 8.28
N TYR A 114 -18.67 6.41 7.51
CA TYR A 114 -19.33 5.21 6.97
C TYR A 114 -19.22 3.99 7.88
N ILE A 115 -18.46 4.07 8.99
CA ILE A 115 -18.40 2.97 9.97
C ILE A 115 -19.78 2.71 10.57
N ARG A 116 -20.57 3.76 10.82
CA ARG A 116 -21.94 3.64 11.38
C ARG A 116 -22.99 3.33 10.32
N GLN A 117 -22.75 3.72 9.08
CA GLN A 117 -23.70 3.59 7.96
C GLN A 117 -22.96 3.08 6.72
N PRO A 118 -22.48 1.81 6.72
CA PRO A 118 -21.64 1.28 5.65
C PRO A 118 -22.37 1.24 4.30
N LEU A 119 -23.69 1.08 4.31
CA LEU A 119 -24.52 1.10 3.09
C LEU A 119 -24.54 2.46 2.38
N LYS A 120 -24.24 3.56 3.09
CA LYS A 120 -24.14 4.90 2.50
C LYS A 120 -22.75 5.21 1.94
N CYS A 121 -21.82 4.26 2.01
CA CYS A 121 -20.50 4.45 1.45
C CYS A 121 -20.61 4.64 -0.08
N PRO A 122 -19.98 5.66 -0.67
CA PRO A 122 -20.09 5.95 -2.10
C PRO A 122 -19.77 4.75 -2.99
N ILE A 123 -18.84 3.89 -2.57
CA ILE A 123 -18.50 2.67 -3.30
C ILE A 123 -19.65 1.65 -3.32
N VAL A 124 -20.40 1.56 -2.22
CA VAL A 124 -21.57 0.66 -2.09
C VAL A 124 -22.71 1.18 -2.94
N LEU A 125 -22.99 2.49 -2.89
CA LEU A 125 -24.02 3.13 -3.72
C LEU A 125 -23.70 3.01 -5.21
N SER A 126 -22.43 3.20 -5.59
CA SER A 126 -21.95 3.02 -6.96
C SER A 126 -22.14 1.58 -7.43
N ALA A 127 -21.80 0.60 -6.59
CA ALA A 127 -22.04 -0.81 -6.89
C ALA A 127 -23.53 -1.12 -7.08
N GLN A 128 -24.41 -0.62 -6.18
CA GLN A 128 -25.86 -0.78 -6.31
C GLN A 128 -26.36 -0.22 -7.63
N SER A 129 -26.00 1.01 -7.98
CA SER A 129 -26.41 1.65 -9.23
C SER A 129 -25.94 0.86 -10.46
N HIS A 130 -24.70 0.37 -10.44
CA HIS A 130 -24.12 -0.39 -11.55
C HIS A 130 -24.81 -1.75 -11.73
N PHE A 131 -24.99 -2.52 -10.66
CA PHE A 131 -25.60 -3.85 -10.77
C PHE A 131 -27.11 -3.80 -10.96
N SER A 132 -27.77 -2.74 -10.53
CA SER A 132 -29.20 -2.55 -10.82
C SER A 132 -29.46 -2.29 -12.31
N SER A 133 -28.48 -1.76 -13.07
CA SER A 133 -28.63 -1.55 -14.51
C SER A 133 -28.21 -2.75 -15.37
N THR A 134 -27.48 -3.72 -14.81
CA THR A 134 -26.90 -4.86 -15.56
C THR A 134 -27.51 -6.23 -15.23
N THR A 135 -28.29 -6.38 -14.16
CA THR A 135 -28.85 -7.68 -13.72
C THR A 135 -30.39 -7.65 -13.70
N PRO A 136 -31.09 -8.78 -13.96
CA PRO A 136 -32.57 -8.89 -13.91
C PRO A 136 -33.13 -8.52 -12.51
N PRO A 137 -34.46 -8.45 -12.30
CA PRO A 137 -35.15 -7.48 -11.42
C PRO A 137 -34.93 -7.65 -9.91
N THR A 138 -34.01 -8.50 -9.50
CA THR A 138 -33.66 -8.68 -8.09
C THR A 138 -32.61 -7.66 -7.66
N PRO A 139 -32.83 -6.93 -6.56
CA PRO A 139 -31.85 -5.98 -6.02
C PRO A 139 -30.53 -6.69 -5.70
N TYR A 140 -29.40 -6.05 -6.04
CA TYR A 140 -28.06 -6.57 -5.75
C TYR A 140 -27.87 -6.73 -4.23
N PRO A 141 -27.76 -7.97 -3.71
CA PRO A 141 -27.73 -8.20 -2.27
C PRO A 141 -26.38 -7.77 -1.71
N ILE A 142 -26.40 -6.79 -0.82
CA ILE A 142 -25.21 -6.37 -0.06
C ILE A 142 -25.29 -6.96 1.34
N THR A 143 -24.38 -7.87 1.63
CA THR A 143 -24.23 -8.46 2.95
C THR A 143 -23.16 -7.71 3.73
N LEU A 144 -23.51 -7.26 4.93
CA LEU A 144 -22.55 -6.68 5.86
C LEU A 144 -21.95 -7.80 6.70
N GLY A 145 -20.65 -8.01 6.55
CA GLY A 145 -19.90 -8.96 7.37
C GLY A 145 -19.69 -8.48 8.81
N PRO A 146 -19.21 -9.37 9.68
CA PRO A 146 -18.87 -9.02 11.05
C PRO A 146 -17.74 -7.98 11.09
N LEU A 147 -17.83 -7.02 12.02
CA LEU A 147 -16.80 -5.99 12.23
C LEU A 147 -15.55 -6.52 12.95
N THR A 148 -15.66 -7.69 13.57
CA THR A 148 -14.59 -8.38 14.30
C THR A 148 -14.36 -9.76 13.72
N ARG A 149 -13.16 -10.32 13.94
CA ARG A 149 -12.79 -11.70 13.54
C ARG A 149 -12.88 -11.99 12.05
N TRP A 150 -12.97 -10.96 11.22
CA TRP A 150 -13.12 -11.09 9.77
C TRP A 150 -11.80 -11.43 9.05
N ARG A 151 -10.65 -11.16 9.67
CA ARG A 151 -9.34 -11.37 9.06
C ARG A 151 -8.82 -12.78 9.31
N ASN A 152 -8.72 -13.55 8.23
CA ASN A 152 -8.20 -14.92 8.24
C ASN A 152 -6.72 -15.02 7.88
N ILE A 153 -6.19 -14.00 7.19
CA ILE A 153 -4.79 -13.92 6.79
C ILE A 153 -4.15 -12.72 7.47
N SER A 154 -3.07 -12.96 8.21
CA SER A 154 -2.31 -11.91 8.86
C SER A 154 -0.82 -12.08 8.59
N LYS A 155 -0.23 -11.09 7.91
CA LYS A 155 1.22 -10.97 7.72
C LYS A 155 1.73 -9.96 8.75
N LEU A 156 2.48 -10.45 9.73
CA LEU A 156 2.96 -9.66 10.85
C LEU A 156 4.48 -9.55 10.80
N PRO A 157 5.07 -8.33 10.84
CA PRO A 157 6.49 -8.17 11.12
C PRO A 157 6.86 -8.76 12.48
N CYS A 158 8.12 -9.16 12.57
CA CYS A 158 8.79 -9.63 13.78
C CYS A 158 9.83 -8.58 14.23
N ARG A 159 9.85 -8.26 15.52
CA ARG A 159 10.86 -7.38 16.14
C ARG A 159 11.20 -7.88 17.54
N SER A 160 12.42 -7.59 17.97
CA SER A 160 12.81 -7.73 19.38
C SER A 160 12.30 -6.52 20.15
N ILE A 161 11.53 -6.77 21.21
CA ILE A 161 11.05 -5.74 22.14
C ILE A 161 11.40 -6.23 23.54
N ASN A 162 12.22 -5.47 24.25
CA ASN A 162 12.71 -5.81 25.59
C ASN A 162 13.35 -7.21 25.65
N GLY A 163 14.13 -7.57 24.63
CA GLY A 163 14.81 -8.88 24.56
C GLY A 163 13.90 -10.06 24.19
N SER A 164 12.62 -9.83 23.92
CA SER A 164 11.67 -10.86 23.50
C SER A 164 11.18 -10.63 22.08
N ILE A 165 10.99 -11.71 21.30
CA ILE A 165 10.36 -11.62 19.99
C ILE A 165 8.88 -11.25 20.15
N LYS A 166 8.45 -10.26 19.38
CA LYS A 166 7.06 -9.85 19.26
C LYS A 166 6.62 -9.80 17.80
N PHE A 167 5.37 -10.18 17.58
CA PHE A 167 4.70 -10.05 16.30
C PHE A 167 3.65 -8.95 16.38
N GLY A 168 3.71 -7.99 15.46
CA GLY A 168 2.97 -6.75 15.63
C GLY A 168 2.63 -6.06 14.32
N LEU A 169 1.92 -4.94 14.41
CA LEU A 169 1.81 -3.98 13.31
C LEU A 169 2.70 -2.78 13.61
N PHE A 170 3.21 -2.12 12.58
CA PHE A 170 3.91 -0.86 12.79
C PHE A 170 2.92 0.26 13.15
N GLN A 171 3.37 1.17 14.00
CA GLN A 171 2.62 2.39 14.25
C GLN A 171 2.56 3.25 12.98
N PRO A 172 1.48 4.00 12.76
CA PRO A 172 1.34 4.82 11.55
C PRO A 172 2.52 5.79 11.36
N GLY A 173 3.15 5.72 10.18
CA GLY A 173 4.27 6.60 9.83
C GLY A 173 5.61 6.24 10.46
N THR A 174 5.73 5.11 11.16
CA THR A 174 6.98 4.66 11.78
C THR A 174 7.24 3.19 11.47
N HIS A 175 8.45 2.71 11.77
CA HIS A 175 8.78 1.27 11.84
C HIS A 175 8.82 0.76 13.29
N SER A 176 8.24 1.51 14.22
CA SER A 176 8.09 1.09 15.62
C SER A 176 6.91 0.14 15.73
N MET A 177 7.15 -1.02 16.34
CA MET A 177 6.15 -2.07 16.44
C MET A 177 5.16 -1.83 17.59
N ASN A 178 3.88 -2.06 17.31
CA ASN A 178 2.84 -2.26 18.31
C ASN A 178 2.68 -3.76 18.59
N ALA A 179 3.10 -4.20 19.77
CA ALA A 179 3.13 -5.60 20.19
C ALA A 179 1.76 -6.19 20.58
N LYS A 180 0.65 -5.45 20.43
CA LYS A 180 -0.69 -5.90 20.84
C LYS A 180 -1.44 -6.70 19.77
N SER A 181 -0.76 -7.29 18.79
CA SER A 181 -1.43 -8.00 17.69
C SER A 181 -2.11 -9.30 18.12
N SER A 182 -1.67 -9.92 19.22
CA SER A 182 -2.34 -11.08 19.84
C SER A 182 -3.72 -10.76 20.42
N GLN A 183 -4.09 -9.47 20.53
CA GLN A 183 -5.40 -9.03 21.02
C GLN A 183 -6.20 -8.31 19.94
N SER A 184 -5.81 -8.46 18.67
CA SER A 184 -6.47 -7.78 17.56
C SER A 184 -7.92 -8.26 17.42
N PRO A 185 -8.92 -7.35 17.50
CA PRO A 185 -10.32 -7.72 17.31
C PRO A 185 -10.64 -8.06 15.85
N ALA A 186 -9.79 -7.68 14.90
CA ALA A 186 -9.96 -8.02 13.50
C ALA A 186 -9.52 -9.46 13.18
N HIS A 187 -8.55 -10.00 13.93
CA HIS A 187 -8.06 -11.36 13.73
C HIS A 187 -9.08 -12.41 14.12
N HIS A 188 -9.10 -13.51 13.38
CA HIS A 188 -9.71 -14.74 13.87
C HIS A 188 -9.02 -15.20 15.18
N PRO A 189 -9.74 -15.70 16.19
CA PRO A 189 -9.17 -16.05 17.51
C PRO A 189 -7.96 -16.98 17.45
N LYS A 190 -7.98 -17.96 16.53
CA LYS A 190 -6.86 -18.88 16.32
C LYS A 190 -5.57 -18.19 15.81
N ILE A 191 -5.66 -17.06 15.10
CA ILE A 191 -4.47 -16.27 14.76
C ILE A 191 -3.89 -15.67 16.03
N ASN A 192 -4.74 -15.12 16.90
CA ASN A 192 -4.32 -14.54 18.17
C ASN A 192 -3.65 -15.58 19.08
N GLU A 193 -4.21 -16.78 19.18
CA GLU A 193 -3.60 -17.92 19.88
C GLU A 193 -2.25 -18.31 19.24
N ALA A 194 -2.19 -18.42 17.91
CA ALA A 194 -0.97 -18.78 17.19
C ALA A 194 0.16 -17.75 17.38
N ILE A 195 -0.17 -16.45 17.46
CA ILE A 195 0.80 -15.40 17.78
C ILE A 195 1.44 -15.68 19.15
N LEU A 196 0.64 -15.92 20.19
CA LEU A 196 1.15 -16.19 21.54
C LEU A 196 2.02 -17.45 21.57
N PHE A 197 1.59 -18.50 20.89
CA PHE A 197 2.34 -19.75 20.79
C PHE A 197 3.69 -19.54 20.08
N MET A 198 3.71 -18.80 18.97
CA MET A 198 4.93 -18.49 18.24
C MET A 198 5.88 -17.60 19.05
N GLU A 199 5.38 -16.58 19.78
CA GLU A 199 6.23 -15.75 20.63
C GLU A 199 6.93 -16.58 21.70
N LYS A 200 6.20 -17.51 22.32
CA LYS A 200 6.74 -18.44 23.31
C LYS A 200 7.79 -19.38 22.67
N GLY A 201 7.44 -20.07 21.59
CA GLY A 201 8.33 -21.03 20.93
C GLY A 201 9.60 -20.37 20.38
N CYS A 202 9.49 -19.17 19.79
CA CYS A 202 10.67 -18.41 19.35
C CYS A 202 11.58 -18.02 20.52
N GLY A 203 11.02 -17.71 21.69
CA GLY A 203 11.80 -17.43 22.89
C GLY A 203 12.54 -18.67 23.41
N GLU A 204 11.87 -19.82 23.45
CA GLU A 204 12.46 -21.10 23.88
C GLU A 204 13.55 -21.59 22.92
N CYS A 205 13.43 -21.31 21.62
CA CYS A 205 14.43 -21.65 20.61
C CYS A 205 15.47 -20.56 20.37
N GLU A 206 15.49 -19.48 21.17
CA GLU A 206 16.43 -18.35 21.04
C GLU A 206 16.50 -17.74 19.62
N VAL A 207 15.38 -17.75 18.90
CA VAL A 207 15.31 -17.20 17.54
C VAL A 207 15.60 -15.70 17.57
N LYS A 208 16.38 -15.22 16.59
CA LYS A 208 16.71 -13.79 16.47
C LYS A 208 15.75 -13.08 15.53
N ALA A 209 15.07 -12.05 16.02
CA ALA A 209 14.26 -11.18 15.18
C ALA A 209 15.13 -10.33 14.25
N TYR A 210 14.64 -10.06 13.05
CA TYR A 210 15.32 -9.20 12.09
C TYR A 210 15.39 -7.73 12.57
N GLU A 211 16.59 -7.16 12.60
CA GLU A 211 16.84 -5.73 12.88
C GLU A 211 17.23 -4.99 11.60
N GLU A 212 16.55 -3.88 11.32
CA GLU A 212 16.74 -3.16 10.05
C GLU A 212 18.02 -2.34 10.01
N LYS A 213 18.50 -1.88 11.17
CA LYS A 213 19.71 -1.04 11.25
C LYS A 213 20.96 -1.82 10.86
N ASP A 214 21.06 -3.03 11.39
CA ASP A 214 22.25 -3.87 11.23
C ASP A 214 22.09 -4.86 10.07
N GLY A 215 20.84 -5.06 9.61
CA GLY A 215 20.52 -6.02 8.56
C GLY A 215 20.61 -7.48 9.01
N GLU A 216 20.68 -7.71 10.32
CA GLU A 216 20.86 -9.02 10.94
C GLU A 216 19.54 -9.62 11.44
N GLY A 217 19.59 -10.90 11.81
CA GLY A 217 18.46 -11.66 12.38
C GLY A 217 17.77 -12.57 11.37
N GLU A 218 17.12 -13.60 11.88
CA GLU A 218 16.60 -14.73 11.12
C GLU A 218 15.14 -14.50 10.72
N LEU A 219 14.32 -14.06 11.68
CA LEU A 219 12.88 -13.98 11.50
C LEU A 219 12.42 -12.55 11.24
N LYS A 220 11.96 -12.29 10.01
CA LYS A 220 11.48 -10.97 9.59
C LYS A 220 9.97 -10.80 9.64
N PHE A 221 9.23 -11.80 9.15
CA PHE A 221 7.77 -11.79 9.11
C PHE A 221 7.23 -13.20 9.36
N VAL A 222 6.03 -13.27 9.90
CA VAL A 222 5.22 -14.49 9.94
C VAL A 222 3.90 -14.24 9.21
N ILE A 223 3.40 -15.26 8.52
CA ILE A 223 2.10 -15.23 7.88
C ILE A 223 1.24 -16.32 8.49
N PHE A 224 0.12 -15.94 9.09
CA PHE A 224 -0.91 -16.85 9.55
C PHE A 224 -2.01 -16.90 8.51
N ASN A 225 -2.44 -18.10 8.13
CA ASN A 225 -3.61 -18.32 7.31
C ASN A 225 -4.56 -19.29 8.01
N ILE A 226 -5.85 -18.99 7.98
CA ILE A 226 -6.91 -19.83 8.51
C ILE A 226 -7.92 -20.12 7.43
N ASP A 227 -8.05 -21.40 7.11
CA ASP A 227 -9.11 -21.88 6.26
C ASP A 227 -10.38 -21.94 7.10
N ARG A 228 -11.38 -21.14 6.73
CA ARG A 228 -12.74 -21.36 7.22
C ARG A 228 -13.29 -22.54 6.44
N LYS A 229 -13.84 -23.53 7.13
CA LYS A 229 -14.77 -24.45 6.47
C LYS A 229 -15.87 -23.57 5.88
N GLU A 230 -16.06 -23.67 4.57
CA GLU A 230 -17.21 -23.07 3.91
C GLU A 230 -18.46 -23.72 4.51
N GLU A 231 -19.07 -23.06 5.49
CA GLU A 231 -20.49 -23.30 5.70
C GLU A 231 -21.14 -22.86 4.40
N LYS A 232 -21.69 -23.83 3.66
CA LYS A 232 -22.52 -23.56 2.49
C LYS A 232 -23.52 -22.50 2.93
N VAL A 233 -23.38 -21.29 2.37
CA VAL A 233 -24.42 -20.27 2.44
C VAL A 233 -25.61 -20.89 1.73
N ARG A 234 -26.54 -21.44 2.51
CA ARG A 234 -27.81 -21.99 2.02
C ARG A 234 -28.71 -20.85 1.57
#